data_AF-A0A6N8EKS7-F1
#
_entry.id   AF-A0A6N8EKS7-F1
#
_cell.length_a   1.000
_cell.length_b   1.000
_cell.length_c   1.000
_cell.angle_alpha   90.00
_cell.angle_beta   90.00
_cell.angle_gamma   90.00
#
_symmetry.space_group_name_H-M   'P 1'
#
loop_
_entity.id
_entity.type
_entity.pdbx_description
1 polymer ?
#
loop_
_entity_poly.entity_id
_entity_poly.type
_entity_poly.pdbx_seq_one_letter_code
_entity_poly.pdbx_strand_id
1 'polypeptide(L)'
;MPDFDALQRVWLMDWFGHVLNYDADRKDLRRQFLTPCEYPDLFMISSWPVQTPSRVMLRRTSSIPQGLPEAQFVEAGKHIVGLQTQGAAGTFLSINPSNEDTHWYAGYLLDWERFIPLTKPMMDAFSIFIDGSFAELKINGKPVSGLTWPDVAHNIGNYFWLGEHKVALSRNLEKLAEIGEIPPGKSVDVLLLSPESDQIKLTVTRSDVPLED
;
A
#
# COMPACT_ATOMS: atom_id res chain seq x y z
N MET A 1 -16.21 -12.07 -4.54
CA MET A 1 -14.92 -12.55 -4.04
C MET A 1 -13.91 -12.04 -5.06
N PRO A 2 -12.90 -11.26 -4.66
CA PRO A 2 -11.97 -10.63 -5.60
C PRO A 2 -11.30 -11.71 -6.46
N ASP A 3 -11.19 -11.48 -7.77
CA ASP A 3 -10.41 -12.35 -8.65
C ASP A 3 -8.93 -12.04 -8.47
N PHE A 4 -8.38 -12.61 -7.41
CA PHE A 4 -7.00 -12.38 -6.98
C PHE A 4 -5.98 -12.93 -8.00
N ASP A 5 -6.34 -13.96 -8.76
CA ASP A 5 -5.46 -14.59 -9.74
C ASP A 5 -5.35 -13.81 -11.06
N ALA A 6 -6.24 -12.84 -11.31
CA ALA A 6 -6.18 -11.98 -12.49
C ALA A 6 -5.02 -10.97 -12.42
N LEU A 7 -4.36 -10.77 -13.56
CA LEU A 7 -3.37 -9.70 -13.72
C LEU A 7 -4.04 -8.34 -13.57
N GLN A 8 -3.57 -7.55 -12.63
CA GLN A 8 -4.12 -6.24 -12.28
C GLN A 8 -3.02 -5.23 -11.98
N ARG A 9 -3.40 -3.96 -11.87
CA ARG A 9 -2.48 -2.91 -11.40
C ARG A 9 -2.17 -3.13 -9.93
N VAL A 10 -0.89 -3.09 -9.61
CA VAL A 10 -0.35 -3.18 -8.26
C VAL A 10 0.55 -1.98 -8.01
N TRP A 11 0.26 -1.25 -6.94
CA TRP A 11 1.08 -0.15 -6.43
C TRP A 11 1.97 -0.64 -5.30
N LEU A 12 3.00 0.13 -4.94
CA LEU A 12 3.88 -0.22 -3.82
C LEU A 12 3.80 0.83 -2.74
N MET A 13 3.35 0.42 -1.57
CA MET A 13 3.50 1.21 -0.36
C MET A 13 4.83 0.84 0.31
N ASP A 14 5.60 1.82 0.74
CA ASP A 14 6.76 1.59 1.57
C ASP A 14 6.37 1.15 2.98
N TRP A 15 7.36 0.77 3.78
CA TRP A 15 7.15 0.34 5.15
C TRP A 15 6.45 1.38 6.04
N PHE A 16 6.43 2.66 5.66
CA PHE A 16 5.96 3.78 6.47
C PHE A 16 4.63 4.38 5.99
N GLY A 17 3.91 3.68 5.12
CA GLY A 17 2.57 4.10 4.69
C GLY A 17 2.54 5.09 3.51
N HIS A 18 3.67 5.30 2.84
CA HIS A 18 3.72 6.16 1.66
C HIS A 18 3.72 5.29 0.40
N VAL A 19 3.06 5.74 -0.66
CA VAL A 19 3.05 5.00 -1.93
C VAL A 19 4.11 5.56 -2.85
N LEU A 20 4.84 4.64 -3.49
CA LEU A 20 5.84 4.94 -4.49
C LEU A 20 5.17 5.53 -5.73
N ASN A 21 5.69 6.66 -6.17
CA ASN A 21 5.32 7.33 -7.39
C ASN A 21 6.58 7.73 -8.15
N TYR A 22 6.39 8.19 -9.37
CA TYR A 22 7.46 8.76 -10.17
C TYR A 22 7.17 10.23 -10.44
N ASP A 23 8.14 11.10 -10.15
CA ASP A 23 8.04 12.53 -10.40
C ASP A 23 8.67 12.87 -11.75
N ALA A 24 7.83 13.37 -12.66
CA ALA A 24 8.24 13.67 -14.04
C ALA A 24 9.23 14.83 -14.14
N ASP A 25 9.19 15.78 -13.21
CA ASP A 25 9.96 17.02 -13.26
C ASP A 25 11.40 16.78 -12.81
N ARG A 26 11.63 16.11 -11.67
CA ARG A 26 13.00 15.78 -11.21
C ARG A 26 13.53 14.48 -11.80
N LYS A 27 12.66 13.74 -12.47
CA LYS A 27 12.95 12.47 -13.12
C LYS A 27 13.41 11.35 -12.18
N ASP A 28 12.81 11.29 -10.99
CA ASP A 28 13.17 10.36 -9.92
C ASP A 28 11.95 9.63 -9.34
N LEU A 29 12.22 8.54 -8.61
CA LEU A 29 11.21 7.90 -7.79
C LEU A 29 11.04 8.70 -6.50
N ARG A 30 9.79 8.84 -6.05
CA ARG A 30 9.47 9.45 -4.76
C ARG A 30 8.37 8.71 -4.05
N ARG A 31 8.32 8.92 -2.75
CA ARG A 31 7.21 8.48 -1.91
C ARG A 31 6.27 9.65 -1.67
N GLN A 32 4.98 9.38 -1.58
CA GLN A 32 3.96 10.36 -1.22
C GLN A 32 2.91 9.71 -0.32
N PHE A 33 2.24 10.49 0.51
CA PHE A 33 1.04 10.00 1.19
C PHE A 33 -0.04 9.69 0.17
N LEU A 34 -0.93 8.77 0.55
CA LEU A 34 -2.15 8.53 -0.20
C LEU A 34 -3.06 9.75 -0.13
N THR A 35 -3.46 10.26 -1.29
CA THR A 35 -4.59 11.16 -1.41
C THR A 35 -5.83 10.31 -1.76
N PRO A 36 -6.98 10.52 -1.09
CA PRO A 36 -8.19 9.77 -1.37
C PRO A 36 -8.57 9.83 -2.86
N CYS A 37 -8.88 8.66 -3.44
CA CYS A 37 -9.25 8.49 -4.85
C CYS A 37 -8.18 8.93 -5.88
N GLU A 38 -6.94 9.20 -5.47
CA GLU A 38 -5.85 9.46 -6.40
C GLU A 38 -4.87 8.27 -6.43
N TYR A 39 -4.77 7.62 -7.59
CA TYR A 39 -3.83 6.52 -7.78
C TYR A 39 -2.51 7.04 -8.35
N PRO A 40 -1.35 6.64 -7.79
CA PRO A 40 -0.06 7.02 -8.32
C PRO A 40 0.12 6.58 -9.78
N ASP A 41 0.85 7.40 -10.55
CA ASP A 41 1.15 7.16 -11.97
C ASP A 41 1.96 5.87 -12.14
N LEU A 42 2.84 5.57 -11.17
CA LEU A 42 3.71 4.40 -11.17
C LEU A 42 3.00 3.16 -10.59
N PHE A 43 2.94 2.08 -11.39
CA PHE A 43 2.37 0.79 -10.98
C PHE A 43 3.07 -0.38 -11.69
N MET A 44 2.73 -1.61 -11.31
CA MET A 44 3.13 -2.84 -11.98
C MET A 44 1.89 -3.64 -12.37
N ILE A 45 2.04 -4.59 -13.29
CA ILE A 45 1.00 -5.57 -13.59
C ILE A 45 1.40 -6.91 -12.94
N SER A 46 0.59 -7.39 -12.02
CA SER A 46 0.80 -8.67 -11.32
C SER A 46 -0.54 -9.24 -10.85
N SER A 47 -0.57 -10.54 -10.54
CA SER A 47 -1.63 -11.14 -9.72
C SER A 47 -1.44 -10.79 -8.23
N TRP A 48 -2.47 -11.04 -7.43
CA TRP A 48 -2.42 -10.98 -5.97
C TRP A 48 -2.77 -12.35 -5.36
N PRO A 49 -2.16 -12.79 -4.26
CA PRO A 49 -0.89 -12.32 -3.73
C PRO A 49 0.21 -12.38 -4.79
N VAL A 50 1.12 -11.40 -4.72
CA VAL A 50 2.29 -11.36 -5.59
C VAL A 50 3.12 -12.63 -5.38
N GLN A 51 3.50 -13.28 -6.48
CA GLN A 51 4.40 -14.43 -6.47
C GLN A 51 5.85 -13.96 -6.41
N THR A 52 6.70 -14.63 -5.62
CA THR A 52 8.13 -14.30 -5.50
C THR A 52 9.00 -15.56 -5.65
N PRO A 53 10.14 -15.49 -6.38
CA PRO A 53 10.58 -14.35 -7.18
C PRO A 53 9.74 -14.18 -8.45
N SER A 54 9.48 -12.94 -8.87
CA SER A 54 8.82 -12.66 -10.15
C SER A 54 9.38 -11.41 -10.80
N ARG A 55 9.55 -11.44 -12.13
CA ARG A 55 9.99 -10.26 -12.88
C ARG A 55 8.90 -9.22 -12.88
N VAL A 56 9.28 -7.97 -12.66
CA VAL A 56 8.35 -6.84 -12.70
C VAL A 56 8.81 -5.81 -13.70
N MET A 57 7.83 -5.24 -14.39
CA MET A 57 8.02 -4.07 -15.21
C MET A 57 7.27 -2.93 -14.55
N LEU A 58 8.02 -1.93 -14.07
CA LEU A 58 7.43 -0.68 -13.61
C LEU A 58 6.82 0.03 -14.82
N ARG A 59 5.56 0.42 -14.70
CA ARG A 59 4.77 1.07 -15.73
C ARG A 59 4.26 2.40 -15.21
N ARG A 60 4.02 3.30 -16.15
CA ARG A 60 3.36 4.58 -15.89
C ARG A 60 2.06 4.63 -16.69
N THR A 61 1.09 5.37 -16.19
CA THR A 61 -0.12 5.73 -16.95
C THR A 61 0.26 6.73 -18.04
N SER A 62 1.16 7.66 -17.74
CA SER A 62 1.75 8.56 -18.73
C SER A 62 2.70 7.83 -19.70
N SER A 63 2.63 8.17 -20.99
CA SER A 63 3.39 7.47 -22.05
C SER A 63 4.86 7.91 -22.19
N ILE A 64 5.47 8.48 -21.16
CA ILE A 64 6.84 9.00 -21.23
C ILE A 64 7.83 7.82 -21.10
N PRO A 65 8.63 7.50 -22.14
CA PRO A 65 9.61 6.42 -22.07
C PRO A 65 10.68 6.73 -21.03
N GLN A 66 11.08 5.72 -20.25
CA GLN A 66 12.08 5.92 -19.22
C GLN A 66 12.93 4.68 -18.92
N GLY A 67 14.21 4.91 -18.59
CA GLY A 67 15.16 3.90 -18.14
C GLY A 67 15.05 3.57 -16.65
N LEU A 68 13.88 3.17 -16.17
CA LEU A 68 13.81 2.47 -14.88
C LEU A 68 14.52 1.11 -15.04
N PRO A 69 15.30 0.66 -14.04
CA PRO A 69 16.01 -0.61 -14.16
C PRO A 69 15.02 -1.77 -14.23
N GLU A 70 15.39 -2.82 -14.94
CA GLU A 70 14.67 -4.09 -14.85
C GLU A 70 14.79 -4.62 -13.43
N ALA A 71 13.65 -4.94 -12.82
CA ALA A 71 13.58 -5.40 -11.45
C ALA A 71 12.82 -6.73 -11.34
N GLN A 72 12.93 -7.35 -10.18
CA GLN A 72 12.12 -8.48 -9.77
C GLN A 72 11.63 -8.27 -8.34
N PHE A 73 10.42 -8.73 -8.05
CA PHE A 73 10.00 -8.92 -6.68
C PHE A 73 10.76 -10.10 -6.07
N VAL A 74 11.23 -9.91 -4.85
CA VAL A 74 11.77 -10.96 -4.00
C VAL A 74 11.02 -11.01 -2.67
N GLU A 75 10.99 -12.17 -2.03
CA GLU A 75 10.32 -12.34 -0.75
C GLU A 75 11.02 -11.53 0.35
N ALA A 76 10.26 -10.71 1.08
CA ALA A 76 10.75 -9.95 2.24
C ALA A 76 9.83 -10.10 3.47
N GLY A 77 8.93 -11.08 3.43
CA GLY A 77 7.95 -11.38 4.46
C GLY A 77 6.58 -11.72 3.87
N LYS A 78 5.63 -12.14 4.72
CA LYS A 78 4.27 -12.42 4.26
C LYS A 78 3.64 -11.14 3.69
N HIS A 79 3.29 -11.17 2.40
CA HIS A 79 2.77 -10.03 1.63
C HIS A 79 3.71 -8.80 1.57
N ILE A 80 5.00 -9.00 1.81
CA ILE A 80 6.01 -7.95 1.75
C ILE A 80 7.06 -8.39 0.73
N VAL A 81 7.44 -7.46 -0.14
CA VAL A 81 8.39 -7.70 -1.21
C VAL A 81 9.56 -6.71 -1.12
N GLY A 82 10.72 -7.14 -1.61
CA GLY A 82 11.78 -6.24 -2.04
C GLY A 82 11.77 -6.08 -3.56
N LEU A 83 12.24 -4.94 -4.07
CA LEU A 83 12.48 -4.76 -5.51
C LEU A 83 13.98 -4.85 -5.78
N GLN A 84 14.40 -5.93 -6.42
CA GLN A 84 15.80 -6.20 -6.72
C GLN A 84 16.10 -5.94 -8.20
N THR A 85 17.17 -5.21 -8.51
CA THR A 85 17.67 -5.06 -9.89
C THR A 85 18.12 -6.40 -10.46
N GLN A 86 17.92 -6.63 -11.75
CA GLN A 86 18.48 -7.81 -12.43
C GLN A 86 19.99 -7.60 -12.72
N GLY A 87 20.85 -8.50 -12.24
CA GLY A 87 22.30 -8.44 -12.43
C GLY A 87 23.11 -9.36 -11.50
N ALA A 88 24.42 -9.46 -11.69
CA ALA A 88 25.29 -10.43 -10.99
C ALA A 88 25.36 -10.27 -9.46
N ALA A 89 25.06 -9.08 -8.92
CA ALA A 89 25.06 -8.81 -7.48
C ALA A 89 23.68 -8.46 -6.91
N GLY A 90 22.67 -8.19 -7.76
CA GLY A 90 21.30 -7.83 -7.42
C GLY A 90 21.13 -6.90 -6.21
N THR A 91 21.09 -5.59 -6.41
CA THR A 91 20.83 -4.59 -5.36
C THR A 91 19.36 -4.23 -5.26
N PHE A 92 18.94 -3.67 -4.12
CA PHE A 92 17.55 -3.35 -3.82
C PHE A 92 17.25 -1.86 -3.99
N LEU A 93 16.00 -1.57 -4.38
CA LEU A 93 15.41 -0.24 -4.19
C LEU A 93 15.27 0.03 -2.69
N SER A 94 15.81 1.16 -2.26
CA SER A 94 15.71 1.68 -0.90
C SER A 94 15.13 3.08 -0.92
N ILE A 95 14.39 3.42 0.12
CA ILE A 95 13.85 4.77 0.36
C ILE A 95 14.25 5.21 1.75
N ASN A 96 15.08 6.25 1.84
CA ASN A 96 15.37 6.90 3.11
C ASN A 96 14.19 7.80 3.49
N PRO A 97 13.49 7.50 4.58
CA PRO A 97 12.24 8.17 4.88
C PRO A 97 12.46 9.55 5.51
N SER A 98 13.68 9.89 5.95
CA SER A 98 14.02 11.19 6.56
C SER A 98 14.35 12.29 5.56
N ASN A 99 14.75 11.95 4.33
CA ASN A 99 15.14 12.90 3.29
C ASN A 99 14.57 12.58 1.90
N GLU A 100 13.69 11.59 1.80
CA GLU A 100 13.04 11.12 0.57
C GLU A 100 14.02 10.61 -0.51
N ASP A 101 15.27 10.31 -0.14
CA ASP A 101 16.26 9.79 -1.09
C ASP A 101 15.88 8.37 -1.52
N THR A 102 15.84 8.14 -2.83
CA THR A 102 15.53 6.83 -3.42
C THR A 102 16.70 6.35 -4.27
N HIS A 103 17.16 5.12 -4.04
CA HIS A 103 18.30 4.58 -4.76
C HIS A 103 18.26 3.07 -4.92
N TRP A 104 18.96 2.55 -5.93
CA TRP A 104 19.01 1.13 -6.29
C TRP A 104 20.27 0.41 -5.84
N TYR A 105 21.05 0.96 -4.89
CA TYR A 105 22.36 0.41 -4.51
C TYR A 105 22.36 -0.30 -3.14
N ALA A 106 21.20 -0.53 -2.53
CA ALA A 106 21.14 -1.21 -1.23
C ALA A 106 21.54 -2.69 -1.38
N GLY A 107 22.50 -3.13 -0.57
CA GLY A 107 23.00 -4.51 -0.60
C GLY A 107 22.17 -5.50 0.22
N TYR A 108 21.22 -5.02 1.03
CA TYR A 108 20.45 -5.83 1.97
C TYR A 108 18.99 -5.38 2.02
N LEU A 109 18.10 -6.30 2.40
CA LEU A 109 16.70 -6.02 2.67
C LEU A 109 16.50 -5.72 4.15
N LEU A 110 16.45 -4.43 4.49
CA LEU A 110 16.01 -3.93 5.79
C LEU A 110 14.63 -3.29 5.65
N ASP A 111 14.22 -2.47 6.62
CA ASP A 111 12.88 -1.88 6.60
C ASP A 111 12.68 -0.85 5.47
N TRP A 112 13.75 -0.19 5.01
CA TRP A 112 13.69 0.83 3.95
C TRP A 112 13.58 0.24 2.54
N GLU A 113 13.91 -1.05 2.37
CA GLU A 113 13.82 -1.79 1.12
C GLU A 113 12.58 -2.71 1.07
N ARG A 114 11.68 -2.61 2.06
CA ARG A 114 10.45 -3.40 2.15
C ARG A 114 9.26 -2.61 1.63
N PHE A 115 8.53 -3.26 0.73
CA PHE A 115 7.34 -2.72 0.11
C PHE A 115 6.16 -3.67 0.26
N ILE A 116 4.98 -3.08 0.36
CA ILE A 116 3.70 -3.75 0.49
C ILE A 116 2.96 -3.52 -0.84
N PRO A 117 2.76 -4.58 -1.64
CA PRO A 117 2.02 -4.44 -2.88
C PRO A 117 0.54 -4.22 -2.58
N LEU A 118 -0.07 -3.20 -3.20
CA LEU A 118 -1.46 -2.82 -3.01
C LEU A 118 -2.23 -2.98 -4.32
N THR A 119 -3.38 -3.65 -4.26
CA THR A 119 -4.36 -3.67 -5.36
C THR A 119 -5.27 -2.44 -5.28
N LYS A 120 -6.07 -2.20 -6.33
CA LYS A 120 -7.02 -1.07 -6.33
C LYS A 120 -8.00 -1.13 -5.14
N PRO A 121 -8.66 -2.26 -4.84
CA PRO A 121 -9.48 -2.36 -3.63
C PRO A 121 -8.75 -2.00 -2.33
N MET A 122 -7.46 -2.31 -2.20
CA MET A 122 -6.71 -1.93 -1.01
C MET A 122 -6.48 -0.41 -0.94
N MET A 123 -6.19 0.22 -2.08
CA MET A 123 -6.08 1.68 -2.22
C MET A 123 -7.41 2.38 -1.90
N ASP A 124 -8.52 1.80 -2.38
CA ASP A 124 -9.89 2.27 -2.13
C ASP A 124 -10.22 2.24 -0.63
N ALA A 125 -9.80 1.20 0.09
CA ALA A 125 -9.97 1.12 1.54
C ALA A 125 -9.22 2.23 2.29
N PHE A 126 -8.01 2.59 1.85
CA PHE A 126 -7.31 3.73 2.43
C PHE A 126 -8.02 5.04 2.13
N SER A 127 -8.56 5.22 0.92
CA SER A 127 -9.37 6.40 0.59
C SER A 127 -10.57 6.53 1.52
N ILE A 128 -11.27 5.42 1.78
CA ILE A 128 -12.37 5.34 2.76
C ILE A 128 -11.92 5.73 4.16
N PHE A 129 -10.73 5.31 4.58
CA PHE A 129 -10.24 5.62 5.92
C PHE A 129 -9.71 7.05 6.07
N ILE A 130 -9.16 7.63 5.01
CA ILE A 130 -8.57 8.98 5.05
C ILE A 130 -9.67 10.05 5.00
N ASP A 131 -10.68 9.85 4.14
CA ASP A 131 -11.77 10.81 3.98
C ASP A 131 -13.08 10.26 4.55
N GLY A 132 -13.48 10.85 5.68
CA GLY A 132 -14.71 10.47 6.40
C GLY A 132 -16.01 10.73 5.64
N SER A 133 -15.98 11.39 4.48
CA SER A 133 -17.15 11.52 3.61
C SER A 133 -17.53 10.19 2.93
N PHE A 134 -16.59 9.24 2.79
CA PHE A 134 -16.84 7.97 2.12
C PHE A 134 -17.47 6.90 3.00
N ALA A 135 -17.27 6.95 4.32
CA ALA A 135 -17.87 5.96 5.23
C ALA A 135 -17.92 6.42 6.68
N GLU A 136 -18.87 5.85 7.41
CA GLU A 136 -18.83 5.80 8.87
C GLU A 136 -18.00 4.60 9.33
N LEU A 137 -17.05 4.84 10.23
CA LEU A 137 -16.20 3.80 10.81
C LEU A 137 -16.57 3.58 12.28
N LYS A 138 -16.75 2.32 12.68
CA LYS A 138 -16.99 1.93 14.08
C LYS A 138 -16.07 0.80 14.50
N ILE A 139 -15.33 0.99 15.60
CA ILE A 139 -14.61 -0.10 16.25
C ILE A 139 -15.40 -0.54 17.48
N ASN A 140 -15.70 -1.84 17.56
CA ASN A 140 -16.48 -2.43 18.65
C ASN A 140 -17.81 -1.67 18.89
N GLY A 141 -18.45 -1.22 17.81
CA GLY A 141 -19.72 -0.49 17.83
C GLY A 141 -19.62 1.01 18.16
N LYS A 142 -18.43 1.54 18.46
CA LYS A 142 -18.22 2.96 18.75
C LYS A 142 -17.62 3.68 17.54
N PRO A 143 -18.11 4.89 17.19
CA PRO A 143 -17.50 5.70 16.13
C PRO A 143 -16.00 5.94 16.40
N VAL A 144 -15.19 5.88 15.34
CA VAL A 144 -13.76 6.20 15.39
C VAL A 144 -13.40 7.20 14.30
N SER A 145 -12.31 7.95 14.53
CA SER A 145 -11.74 8.80 13.49
C SER A 145 -11.12 7.98 12.37
N GLY A 146 -10.88 8.64 11.24
CA GLY A 146 -10.16 8.08 10.12
C GLY A 146 -8.72 7.68 10.44
N LEU A 147 -8.03 7.21 9.40
CA LEU A 147 -6.66 6.72 9.48
C LEU A 147 -5.68 7.83 9.86
N THR A 148 -4.66 7.47 10.65
CA THR A 148 -3.48 8.31 10.86
C THR A 148 -2.21 7.47 10.75
N TRP A 149 -1.22 7.99 10.03
CA TRP A 149 0.08 7.34 9.89
C TRP A 149 1.00 7.65 11.08
N PRO A 150 1.87 6.70 11.49
CA PRO A 150 2.92 6.98 12.46
C PRO A 150 3.88 8.06 11.94
N ASP A 151 4.45 8.84 12.86
CA ASP A 151 5.52 9.78 12.50
C ASP A 151 6.76 8.99 12.07
N VAL A 152 7.18 9.29 10.85
CA VAL A 152 8.34 8.74 10.16
C VAL A 152 9.63 8.90 10.97
N ALA A 153 9.74 9.97 11.78
CA ALA A 153 10.89 10.22 12.64
C ALA A 153 11.18 9.10 13.65
N HIS A 154 10.17 8.31 14.01
CA HIS A 154 10.35 7.17 14.92
C HIS A 154 10.90 5.92 14.23
N ASN A 155 10.94 5.90 12.89
CA ASN A 155 11.38 4.75 12.09
C ASN A 155 10.66 3.44 12.46
N ILE A 156 9.36 3.53 12.78
CA ILE A 156 8.47 2.40 13.05
C ILE A 156 7.40 2.40 11.97
N GLY A 157 7.14 1.24 11.36
CA GLY A 157 6.23 1.13 10.22
C GLY A 157 5.41 -0.16 10.21
N ASN A 158 4.74 -0.41 9.09
CA ASN A 158 3.83 -1.53 8.84
C ASN A 158 2.58 -1.53 9.73
N TYR A 159 2.13 -0.35 10.15
CA TYR A 159 0.84 -0.17 10.79
C TYR A 159 0.31 1.25 10.57
N PHE A 160 -0.98 1.42 10.82
CA PHE A 160 -1.62 2.72 10.92
C PHE A 160 -2.55 2.73 12.14
N TRP A 161 -2.99 3.91 12.53
CA TRP A 161 -3.97 4.09 13.59
C TRP A 161 -5.38 4.27 13.00
N LEU A 162 -6.37 3.63 13.61
CA LEU A 162 -7.79 3.98 13.47
C LEU A 162 -8.30 4.41 14.85
N GLY A 163 -8.41 5.71 15.06
CA GLY A 163 -8.54 6.28 16.41
C GLY A 163 -7.35 5.86 17.29
N GLU A 164 -7.62 5.20 18.41
CA GLU A 164 -6.59 4.74 19.36
C GLU A 164 -6.11 3.31 19.09
N HIS A 165 -6.55 2.67 18.00
CA HIS A 165 -6.24 1.28 17.71
C HIS A 165 -5.18 1.15 16.61
N LYS A 166 -4.10 0.40 16.89
CA LYS A 166 -3.12 0.03 15.87
C LYS A 166 -3.67 -1.07 14.98
N VAL A 167 -3.53 -0.90 13.67
CA VAL A 167 -3.88 -1.89 12.65
C VAL A 167 -2.60 -2.28 11.91
N ALA A 168 -2.24 -3.57 11.94
CA ALA A 168 -1.10 -4.07 11.18
C ALA A 168 -1.39 -4.04 9.67
N LEU A 169 -0.56 -3.34 8.91
CA LEU A 169 -0.83 -3.09 7.49
C LEU A 169 -0.74 -4.38 6.66
N SER A 170 0.43 -5.04 6.64
CA SER A 170 0.66 -6.23 5.81
C SER A 170 -0.18 -7.46 6.21
N ARG A 171 -0.70 -7.48 7.45
CA ARG A 171 -1.50 -8.59 7.98
C ARG A 171 -2.98 -8.51 7.65
N ASN A 172 -3.45 -7.34 7.20
CA ASN A 172 -4.87 -7.07 6.97
C ASN A 172 -5.21 -6.80 5.50
N LEU A 173 -4.29 -7.02 4.55
CA LEU A 173 -4.49 -6.65 3.13
C LEU A 173 -5.73 -7.26 2.49
N GLU A 174 -6.06 -8.53 2.79
CA GLU A 174 -7.30 -9.14 2.30
C GLU A 174 -8.56 -8.45 2.87
N LYS A 175 -8.50 -8.03 4.14
CA LYS A 175 -9.59 -7.29 4.78
C LYS A 175 -9.70 -5.86 4.27
N LEU A 176 -8.57 -5.24 3.93
CA LEU A 176 -8.56 -3.95 3.25
C LEU A 176 -9.18 -4.09 1.85
N ALA A 177 -8.84 -5.13 1.09
CA ALA A 177 -9.50 -5.37 -0.20
C ALA A 177 -11.02 -5.56 -0.06
N GLU A 178 -11.47 -6.33 0.94
CA GLU A 178 -12.89 -6.51 1.26
C GLU A 178 -13.60 -5.17 1.57
N ILE A 179 -12.91 -4.24 2.26
CA ILE A 179 -13.44 -2.91 2.59
C ILE A 179 -13.52 -2.01 1.36
N GLY A 180 -12.52 -2.03 0.48
CA GLY A 180 -12.52 -1.21 -0.72
C GLY A 180 -13.62 -1.57 -1.71
N GLU A 181 -14.08 -2.83 -1.71
CA GLU A 181 -15.15 -3.31 -2.59
C GLU A 181 -16.56 -3.09 -2.05
N ILE A 182 -16.73 -2.50 -0.86
CA ILE A 182 -18.06 -2.29 -0.28
C ILE A 182 -18.86 -1.35 -1.21
N PRO A 183 -20.04 -1.78 -1.70
CA PRO A 183 -20.89 -0.91 -2.50
C PRO A 183 -21.44 0.28 -1.69
N PRO A 184 -21.76 1.41 -2.34
CA PRO A 184 -22.44 2.53 -1.70
C PRO A 184 -23.71 2.09 -0.93
N GLY A 185 -23.89 2.64 0.27
CA GLY A 185 -25.02 2.33 1.16
C GLY A 185 -24.98 0.92 1.80
N LYS A 186 -23.88 0.18 1.66
CA LYS A 186 -23.67 -1.13 2.31
C LYS A 186 -22.70 -1.04 3.47
N SER A 187 -22.76 -2.06 4.32
CA SER A 187 -21.86 -2.22 5.46
C SER A 187 -21.15 -3.56 5.41
N VAL A 188 -19.93 -3.60 5.95
CA VAL A 188 -19.19 -4.83 6.21
C VAL A 188 -18.63 -4.80 7.63
N ASP A 189 -18.57 -5.99 8.23
CA ASP A 189 -17.88 -6.23 9.49
C ASP A 189 -16.62 -7.04 9.21
N VAL A 190 -15.46 -6.51 9.57
CA VAL A 190 -14.17 -7.21 9.45
C VAL A 190 -13.48 -7.30 10.81
N LEU A 191 -12.70 -8.37 10.99
CA LEU A 191 -11.78 -8.51 12.12
C LEU A 191 -10.39 -8.11 11.63
N LEU A 192 -9.87 -6.99 12.14
CA LEU A 192 -8.51 -6.54 11.85
C LEU A 192 -7.56 -6.96 12.97
N LEU A 193 -6.32 -7.21 12.60
CA LEU A 193 -5.23 -7.56 13.51
C LEU A 193 -4.36 -6.35 13.86
N SER A 194 -3.99 -6.20 15.13
CA SER A 194 -2.91 -5.30 15.55
C SER A 194 -1.53 -5.90 15.22
N PRO A 195 -0.45 -5.10 15.27
CA PRO A 195 0.91 -5.63 15.22
C PRO A 195 1.16 -6.72 16.27
N GLU A 196 0.58 -6.55 17.46
CA GLU A 196 0.66 -7.46 18.60
C GLU A 196 -0.27 -8.69 18.49
N SER A 197 -1.06 -8.79 17.40
CA SER A 197 -2.03 -9.87 17.11
C SER A 197 -3.35 -9.81 17.89
N ASP A 198 -3.67 -8.69 18.51
CA ASP A 198 -4.99 -8.44 19.05
C ASP A 198 -5.99 -8.28 17.90
N GLN A 199 -7.24 -8.72 18.13
CA GLN A 199 -8.31 -8.57 17.16
C GLN A 199 -9.19 -7.37 17.52
N ILE A 200 -9.48 -6.54 16.52
CA ILE A 200 -10.47 -5.48 16.62
C ILE A 200 -11.59 -5.72 15.61
N LYS A 201 -12.84 -5.56 16.04
CA LYS A 201 -13.98 -5.60 15.12
C LYS A 201 -14.21 -4.22 14.55
N LEU A 202 -14.00 -4.06 13.25
CA LEU A 202 -14.31 -2.84 12.51
C LEU A 202 -15.59 -3.06 11.70
N THR A 203 -16.55 -2.16 11.88
CA THR A 203 -17.70 -2.01 10.99
C THR A 203 -17.46 -0.78 10.11
N VAL A 204 -17.53 -0.97 8.79
CA VAL A 204 -17.47 0.11 7.81
C VAL A 204 -18.83 0.21 7.15
N THR A 205 -19.43 1.41 7.14
CA THR A 205 -20.71 1.67 6.43
C THR A 205 -20.47 2.73 5.38
N ARG A 206 -20.51 2.34 4.10
CA ARG A 206 -20.27 3.23 2.96
C ARG A 206 -21.39 4.25 2.82
N SER A 207 -20.99 5.50 2.63
CA SER A 207 -21.89 6.55 2.15
C SER A 207 -22.24 6.33 0.67
N ASP A 208 -23.18 7.14 0.17
CA ASP A 208 -23.54 7.15 -1.25
C ASP A 208 -22.52 7.91 -2.13
N VAL A 209 -21.45 8.46 -1.52
CA VAL A 209 -20.39 9.16 -2.26
C VAL A 209 -19.57 8.13 -3.06
N PRO A 210 -19.46 8.29 -4.40
CA PRO A 210 -18.68 7.37 -5.23
C PRO A 210 -17.19 7.51 -4.93
N LEU A 211 -16.46 6.39 -5.02
CA LEU A 211 -15.01 6.43 -5.16
C LEU A 211 -14.77 6.63 -6.66
N GLU A 212 -14.42 7.85 -7.07
CA GLU A 212 -14.16 8.16 -8.47
C GLU A 212 -12.82 7.56 -8.94
N ASP A 213 -12.68 7.35 -10.26
CA ASP A 213 -11.46 6.89 -10.94
C ASP A 213 -10.85 8.02 -11.78
#